data_AF-K0K8C4-F1
#
_entry.id   AF-K0K8C4-F1
#
_cell.length_a   1.000
_cell.length_b   1.000
_cell.length_c   1.000
_cell.angle_alpha   90.00
_cell.angle_beta   90.00
_cell.angle_gamma   90.00
#
_symmetry.space_group_name_H-M   'P 1'
#
loop_
_entity.id
_entity.type
_entity.pdbx_description
1 polymer ?
#
loop_
_entity_poly.entity_id
_entity_poly.type
_entity_poly.pdbx_seq_one_letter_code
_entity_poly.pdbx_strand_id
1 'polypeptide(L)' 'MHFMTTSTFVSLYEHRIALVQETLSTHSKLSTKDARDLAVHVLVALDRIPEKVR' A
#
# COMPACT_ATOMS: atom_id res chain seq x y z
N MET A 1 -30.34 17.81 0.60
CA MET A 1 -29.17 17.60 -0.27
C MET A 1 -28.75 16.15 -0.13
N HIS A 2 -28.90 15.34 -1.19
CA HIS A 2 -28.45 13.94 -1.18
C HIS A 2 -26.95 13.91 -1.51
N PHE A 3 -26.11 13.48 -0.56
CA PHE A 3 -24.72 13.16 -0.81
C PHE A 3 -24.65 11.74 -1.39
N MET A 4 -24.47 11.62 -2.70
CA MET A 4 -24.16 10.33 -3.31
C MET A 4 -22.71 10.00 -2.99
N THR A 5 -22.48 9.18 -1.97
CA THR A 5 -21.16 8.62 -1.68
C THR A 5 -20.84 7.58 -2.75
N THR A 6 -20.14 8.00 -3.80
CA THR A 6 -19.53 7.07 -4.76
C THR A 6 -18.49 6.24 -4.02
N SER A 7 -18.87 5.03 -3.63
CA SER A 7 -17.95 4.06 -3.04
C SER A 7 -17.01 3.57 -4.13
N THR A 8 -15.82 4.15 -4.22
CA THR A 8 -14.73 3.59 -5.03
C THR A 8 -14.40 2.22 -4.47
N PHE A 9 -14.64 1.18 -5.26
CA PHE A 9 -14.18 -0.16 -4.90
C PHE A 9 -12.66 -0.18 -4.91
N VAL A 10 -12.04 -0.20 -3.72
CA VAL A 10 -10.60 -0.37 -3.54
C VAL A 10 -10.36 -1.82 -3.16
N SER A 11 -9.54 -2.53 -3.93
CA SER A 11 -9.18 -3.89 -3.57
C SER A 11 -8.35 -3.90 -2.28
N LEU A 12 -8.43 -4.98 -1.49
CA LEU A 12 -7.61 -5.12 -0.29
C LEU A 12 -6.11 -5.03 -0.61
N TYR A 13 -5.70 -5.49 -1.79
CA TYR A 13 -4.33 -5.36 -2.28
C TYR A 13 -3.91 -3.90 -2.45
N GLU A 14 -4.74 -3.09 -3.11
CA GLU A 14 -4.50 -1.65 -3.28
C GLU A 14 -4.48 -0.91 -1.94
N HIS A 15 -5.35 -1.29 -1.00
CA HIS A 15 -5.35 -0.72 0.34
C HIS A 15 -4.04 -1.03 1.09
N ARG A 16 -3.53 -2.27 1.02
CA ARG A 16 -2.24 -2.64 1.61
C ARG A 16 -1.08 -1.85 0.99
N ILE A 17 -1.08 -1.66 -0.34
CA ILE A 17 -0.07 -0.85 -1.02
C ILE A 17 -0.09 0.57 -0.47
N ALA A 18 -1.27 1.18 -0.33
CA ALA A 18 -1.41 2.54 0.14
C ALA A 18 -0.83 2.73 1.55
N LEU A 19 -1.07 1.79 2.48
CA LEU A 19 -0.52 1.85 3.84
C LEU A 19 1.02 1.80 3.86
N VAL A 20 1.60 0.89 3.07
CA VAL A 20 3.07 0.76 2.99
C VAL A 20 3.66 1.98 2.28
N GLN A 21 3.04 2.46 1.21
CA GLN A 21 3.45 3.66 0.49
C GLN A 21 3.45 4.88 1.41
N GLU A 22 2.38 5.10 2.18
CA GLU A 22 2.27 6.20 3.15
C GLU A 22 3.39 6.16 4.20
N THR A 23 3.69 4.97 4.71
CA THR A 23 4.79 4.78 5.67
C THR A 23 6.13 5.12 5.03
N LEU A 24 6.40 4.61 3.82
CA LEU A 24 7.63 4.89 3.09
C LEU A 24 7.78 6.38 2.76
N SER A 25 6.71 7.03 2.32
CA SER A 25 6.72 8.47 2.03
C SER A 25 6.94 9.32 3.29
N THR A 26 6.38 8.91 4.42
CA THR A 26 6.57 9.62 5.71
C THR A 26 8.01 9.57 6.22
N HIS A 27 8.70 8.45 5.97
CA HIS A 27 10.01 8.16 6.56
C HIS A 27 11.18 8.19 5.56
N SER A 28 10.95 8.65 4.33
CA SER A 28 12.01 8.74 3.31
C SER A 28 11.82 9.96 2.41
N LYS A 29 12.80 10.20 1.53
CA LYS A 29 12.73 11.26 0.50
C LYS A 29 12.27 10.72 -0.85
N LEU A 30 11.63 9.56 -0.88
CA LEU A 30 11.14 8.93 -2.11
C LEU A 30 10.03 9.78 -2.72
N SER A 31 10.01 9.87 -4.05
CA SER A 31 8.85 10.42 -4.75
C SER A 31 7.63 9.54 -4.52
N THR A 32 6.42 10.08 -4.70
CA THR A 32 5.18 9.29 -4.58
C THR A 32 5.19 8.04 -5.46
N LYS A 33 5.77 8.16 -6.66
CA LYS A 33 5.91 7.03 -7.59
C LYS A 33 6.89 5.99 -7.05
N ASP A 34 8.09 6.42 -6.64
CA ASP A 34 9.12 5.49 -6.16
C ASP A 34 8.70 4.81 -4.85
N ALA A 35 8.00 5.54 -3.97
CA ALA A 35 7.43 4.98 -2.74
C ALA A 35 6.36 3.92 -3.05
N ARG A 36 5.53 4.13 -4.07
CA ARG A 36 4.52 3.17 -4.51
C ARG A 36 5.16 1.92 -5.13
N ASP A 37 6.13 2.11 -6.02
CA ASP A 37 6.83 0.99 -6.66
C ASP A 37 7.57 0.15 -5.61
N LEU A 38 8.20 0.79 -4.61
CA LEU A 38 8.83 0.09 -3.49
C LEU A 38 7.79 -0.61 -2.59
N ALA A 39 6.63 0.01 -2.33
CA ALA A 39 5.57 -0.60 -1.52
C ALA A 39 5.06 -1.93 -2.11
N VAL A 40 4.93 -2.00 -3.44
CA VAL A 40 4.59 -3.25 -4.15
C VAL A 40 5.64 -4.32 -3.88
N HIS A 41 6.93 -4.00 -4.02
CA HIS A 41 8.00 -4.96 -3.77
C HIS A 41 8.07 -5.42 -2.32
N VAL A 42 7.87 -4.52 -1.36
CA VAL A 42 7.82 -4.84 0.07
C VAL A 42 6.68 -5.82 0.35
N LEU A 43 5.47 -5.56 -0.15
CA LEU A 43 4.34 -6.48 0.06
C LEU A 43 4.57 -7.85 -0.55
N VAL A 44 5.13 -7.93 -1.77
CA VAL A 44 5.50 -9.20 -2.38
C VAL A 44 6.52 -9.96 -1.53
N ALA A 45 7.49 -9.26 -0.92
CA ALA A 45 8.45 -9.88 -0.02
C ALA A 45 7.76 -10.41 1.25
N LEU A 46 6.91 -9.60 1.89
CA LEU A 46 6.15 -9.98 3.10
C LEU A 46 5.23 -11.19 2.85
N ASP A 47 4.56 -11.23 1.70
CA ASP A 47 3.68 -12.34 1.31
C ASP A 47 4.45 -13.64 1.06
N ARG A 48 5.75 -13.54 0.76
CA ARG A 48 6.65 -14.68 0.56
C ARG A 48 7.39 -15.10 1.83
N ILE A 49 7.29 -14.36 2.93
CA ILE A 49 7.88 -14.77 4.21
C ILE A 49 7.18 -16.07 4.65
N PRO A 50 7.92 -17.16 4.88
CA PRO A 50 7.34 -18.40 5.36
C PRO A 50 6.61 -18.17 6.68
N GLU A 51 5.43 -18.80 6.85
CA GLU A 51 4.60 -18.62 8.05
C GLU A 51 5.36 -18.85 9.35
N LYS A 52 6.35 -19.76 9.34
CA LYS A 52 7.20 -20.07 10.49
C LYS A 52 8.07 -18.91 10.98
N VAL A 53 8.18 -17.83 10.19
CA VAL A 53 9.02 -16.66 10.42
C VAL A 53 8.20 -15.38 10.62
N ARG A 54 6.91 -15.38 10.26
CA ARG A 54 6.03 -14.21 10.35
C ARG A 54 5.55 -13.99 11.78
#